data_AF-A0A2D4MKN5-F1
#
_entry.id   AF-A0A2D4MKN5-F1
#
_cell.length_a   1.000
_cell.length_b   1.000
_cell.length_c   1.000
_cell.angle_alpha   90.00
_cell.angle_beta   90.00
_cell.angle_gamma   90.00
#
_symmetry.space_group_name_H-M   'P 1'
#
loop_
_entity.id
_entity.type
_entity.pdbx_description
1 polymer ?
#
loop_
_entity_poly.entity_id
_entity_poly.type
_entity_poly.pdbx_seq_one_letter_code
_entity_poly.pdbx_strand_id
1 'polypeptide(L)'
;YLHNGIELRKDLFDPILSKLQSLKAVLERQASYRFYSSSLLIIYDGKDTRSETYLERKAEMRLKQVDFPLADKLQDVGSTESVSFQPKVDVRMIDFAHSTFKGFRDDPTVHDGPDMGYVFGLESLINIIGQMRDENQ
;
A
#
# COMPACT_ATOMS: atom_id res chain seq x y z
N TYR A 1 -12.20 7.74 -0.52
CA TYR A 1 -11.59 6.46 -0.08
C TYR A 1 -10.43 6.72 0.88
N LEU A 2 -9.35 7.38 0.45
CA LEU A 2 -8.14 7.60 1.27
C LEU A 2 -8.27 8.66 2.40
N HIS A 3 -9.49 9.14 2.68
CA HIS A 3 -9.74 10.06 3.79
C HIS A 3 -10.31 9.26 4.96
N ASN A 4 -9.63 9.26 6.11
CA ASN A 4 -10.03 8.44 7.27
C ASN A 4 -11.15 9.09 8.11
N GLY A 5 -11.72 10.19 7.65
CA GLY A 5 -12.73 10.99 8.34
C GLY A 5 -12.16 12.20 9.10
N ILE A 6 -10.83 12.26 9.27
CA ILE A 6 -10.13 13.37 9.92
C ILE A 6 -9.20 14.06 8.92
N GLU A 7 -8.40 13.27 8.21
CA GLU A 7 -7.45 13.76 7.23
C GLU A 7 -7.33 12.83 6.02
N LEU A 8 -6.76 13.38 4.94
CA LEU A 8 -6.29 12.58 3.82
C LEU A 8 -5.01 11.85 4.23
N ARG A 9 -5.04 10.52 4.15
CA ARG A 9 -3.90 9.65 4.49
C ARG A 9 -2.85 9.65 3.38
N LYS A 10 -2.06 10.73 3.32
CA LYS A 10 -1.01 10.95 2.32
C LYS A 10 0.07 9.87 2.33
N ASP A 11 0.28 9.25 3.50
CA ASP A 11 1.20 8.14 3.70
C ASP A 11 0.86 6.89 2.89
N LEU A 12 -0.39 6.76 2.43
CA LEU A 12 -0.84 5.60 1.65
C LEU A 12 -0.52 5.70 0.15
N PHE A 13 -0.21 6.89 -0.37
CA PHE A 13 -0.03 7.08 -1.81
C PHE A 13 1.14 6.26 -2.37
N ASP A 14 2.34 6.41 -1.81
CA ASP A 14 3.52 5.71 -2.33
C ASP A 14 3.43 4.18 -2.21
N PRO A 15 2.96 3.61 -1.08
CA PRO A 15 2.75 2.16 -0.97
C PRO A 15 1.71 1.61 -1.97
N ILE A 16 0.63 2.35 -2.24
CA ILE A 16 -0.37 1.93 -3.24
C ILE A 16 0.23 1.99 -4.64
N LEU A 17 0.91 3.09 -5.00
CA LEU A 17 1.55 3.26 -6.31
C LEU A 17 2.58 2.15 -6.57
N SER A 18 3.41 1.83 -5.57
CA SER A 18 4.40 0.75 -5.67
C SER A 18 3.77 -0.61 -5.96
N LYS A 19 2.65 -0.94 -5.28
CA LYS A 19 1.93 -2.20 -5.51
C LYS A 19 1.24 -2.25 -6.87
N LEU A 20 0.64 -1.15 -7.32
CA LEU A 20 0.01 -1.07 -8.64
C LEU A 20 1.05 -1.20 -9.77
N GLN A 21 2.21 -0.54 -9.63
CA GLN A 21 3.32 -0.68 -10.60
C GLN A 21 3.87 -2.10 -10.64
N SER A 22 4.01 -2.74 -9.48
CA SER A 22 4.44 -4.14 -9.40
C SER A 22 3.42 -5.07 -10.08
N LEU A 23 2.12 -4.84 -9.85
CA LEU A 23 1.06 -5.60 -10.49
C LEU A 23 1.07 -5.41 -12.01
N LYS A 24 1.25 -4.18 -12.49
CA LYS A 24 1.37 -3.86 -13.92
C LYS A 24 2.50 -4.65 -14.57
N ALA A 25 3.69 -4.62 -13.96
CA ALA A 25 4.86 -5.32 -14.47
C ALA A 25 4.67 -6.84 -14.54
N VAL A 26 3.87 -7.42 -13.64
CA VAL A 26 3.50 -8.84 -13.70
C VAL A 26 2.53 -9.10 -14.84
N LEU A 27 1.48 -8.28 -14.98
CA LEU A 27 0.45 -8.45 -16.00
C LEU A 27 0.98 -8.26 -17.43
N GLU A 28 1.90 -7.34 -17.63
CA GLU A 28 2.57 -7.13 -18.92
C GLU A 28 3.38 -8.36 -19.40
N ARG A 29 3.85 -9.20 -18.46
CA ARG A 29 4.59 -10.43 -18.77
C ARG A 29 3.68 -11.63 -19.04
N GLN A 30 2.39 -11.54 -18.70
CA GLN A 30 1.44 -12.63 -18.88
C GLN A 30 0.83 -12.57 -20.29
N ALA A 31 1.40 -13.31 -21.25
CA ALA A 31 1.05 -13.20 -22.67
C ALA A 31 -0.23 -13.96 -23.11
N SER A 32 -1.09 -14.37 -22.17
CA SER A 32 -2.25 -15.22 -22.51
C SER A 32 -3.44 -15.10 -21.57
N TYR A 33 -3.35 -14.34 -20.47
CA TYR A 33 -4.47 -14.17 -19.55
C TYR A 33 -5.30 -12.95 -19.95
N ARG A 34 -6.63 -13.07 -19.80
CA ARG A 34 -7.57 -11.94 -19.85
C ARG A 34 -8.43 -11.92 -18.61
N PHE A 35 -8.69 -10.73 -18.07
CA PHE A 35 -9.32 -10.55 -16.77
C PHE A 35 -10.61 -9.72 -16.88
N TYR A 36 -11.64 -10.29 -17.51
CA TYR A 36 -12.94 -9.61 -17.65
C TYR A 36 -13.68 -9.53 -16.32
N SER A 37 -14.31 -8.39 -16.06
CA SER A 37 -15.13 -8.12 -14.86
C SER A 37 -14.44 -8.40 -13.52
N SER A 38 -13.11 -8.47 -13.52
CA SER A 38 -12.31 -8.59 -12.29
C SER A 38 -12.09 -7.22 -11.66
N SER A 39 -11.81 -7.21 -10.36
CA SER A 39 -11.67 -5.97 -9.59
C SER A 39 -10.32 -5.88 -8.87
N LEU A 40 -9.92 -4.66 -8.52
CA LEU A 40 -8.82 -4.41 -7.60
C LEU A 40 -9.38 -4.06 -6.22
N LEU A 41 -8.96 -4.82 -5.22
CA LEU A 41 -9.26 -4.59 -3.82
C LEU A 41 -8.06 -3.92 -3.16
N ILE A 42 -8.24 -2.67 -2.76
CA ILE A 42 -7.27 -1.92 -1.96
C ILE A 42 -7.76 -1.95 -0.52
N ILE A 43 -6.95 -2.42 0.43
CA ILE A 43 -7.28 -2.41 1.86
C ILE A 43 -6.13 -1.78 2.62
N TYR A 44 -6.42 -0.91 3.58
CA TYR A 44 -5.42 -0.36 4.48
C TYR A 44 -5.93 -0.35 5.92
N ASP A 45 -5.00 -0.35 6.87
CA ASP A 45 -5.35 -0.17 8.29
C ASP A 45 -5.65 1.30 8.59
N GLY A 46 -6.84 1.57 9.12
CA GLY A 46 -7.29 2.91 9.49
C GLY A 46 -6.56 3.47 10.70
N LYS A 47 -5.88 2.63 11.50
CA LYS A 47 -5.07 3.09 12.63
C LYS A 47 -3.99 4.05 12.15
N ASP A 48 -4.00 5.24 12.73
CA ASP A 48 -2.93 6.21 12.56
C ASP A 48 -1.84 5.92 13.59
N THR A 49 -0.78 5.25 13.14
CA THR A 49 0.36 4.85 13.97
C THR A 49 1.12 6.06 14.53
N ARG A 50 0.98 7.27 13.96
CA ARG A 50 1.55 8.49 14.56
C ARG A 50 0.95 8.73 15.94
N SER A 51 -0.35 8.50 16.09
CA SER A 51 -1.07 8.68 17.36
C SER A 51 -0.62 7.68 18.43
N GLU A 52 -0.33 6.42 18.04
CA GLU A 52 0.18 5.38 18.94
C GLU A 52 1.59 5.73 19.46
N THR A 53 2.50 6.19 18.60
CA THR A 53 3.85 6.60 19.01
C THR A 53 3.85 7.80 19.97
N TYR A 54 2.93 8.76 19.77
CA TYR A 54 2.75 9.88 20.71
C TYR A 54 2.24 9.40 22.07
N LEU A 55 1.31 8.43 22.10
CA LEU A 55 0.81 7.86 23.35
C LEU A 55 1.87 7.03 24.07
N GLU A 56 2.62 6.18 23.36
CA GLU A 56 3.73 5.40 23.92
C GLU A 56 4.81 6.33 24.49
N ARG A 57 5.26 7.32 23.72
CA ARG A 57 6.26 8.29 24.19
C ARG A 57 5.76 9.09 25.40
N LYS A 58 4.46 9.41 25.47
CA LYS A 58 3.85 10.07 26.64
C LYS A 58 3.73 9.14 27.85
N ALA A 59 3.44 7.86 27.64
CA ALA A 59 3.38 6.85 28.70
C ALA A 59 4.77 6.57 29.29
N GLU A 60 5.80 6.47 28.45
CA GLU A 60 7.20 6.33 28.87
C GLU A 60 7.68 7.55 29.67
N MET A 61 7.32 8.77 29.26
CA MET A 61 7.63 9.99 30.02
C MET A 61 6.96 10.01 31.39
N ARG A 62 5.74 9.47 31.52
CA ARG A 62 5.04 9.38 32.82
C ARG A 62 5.63 8.32 33.75
N LEU A 63 6.17 7.24 33.20
CA LEU A 63 6.75 6.15 34.02
C LEU A 63 8.13 6.52 34.60
N LYS A 64 8.86 7.46 33.97
CA LYS A 64 10.17 7.93 34.45
C LYS A 64 10.09 9.07 35.48
N GLN A 65 8.89 9.50 35.90
CA GLN A 65 8.71 10.70 36.74
C GLN A 65 8.62 10.41 38.25
N VAL A 66 8.93 9.19 38.70
CA VAL A 66 8.94 8.83 40.13
C VAL A 66 10.22 8.07 40.45
N ASP A 67 11.31 8.82 40.70
CA ASP A 67 12.32 8.58 41.77
C ASP A 67 13.70 9.25 41.50
N PHE A 68 13.93 10.35 42.25
CA PHE A 68 15.20 10.96 42.73
C PHE A 68 16.25 11.65 41.80
N PRO A 69 16.95 12.71 42.31
CA PRO A 69 17.88 13.54 41.54
C PRO A 69 19.37 13.17 41.73
N LEU A 70 20.15 13.49 40.68
CA LEU A 70 21.61 13.68 40.60
C LEU A 70 22.53 12.45 40.85
N ALA A 71 23.13 11.92 39.79
CA ALA A 71 24.59 11.82 39.62
C ALA A 71 24.96 11.14 38.27
N ASP A 72 25.72 11.89 37.48
CA ASP A 72 26.85 11.50 36.63
C ASP A 72 26.96 10.09 36.00
N LYS A 73 27.27 10.14 34.69
CA LYS A 73 28.11 9.22 33.89
C LYS A 73 27.52 7.96 33.22
N LEU A 74 27.80 7.98 31.91
CA LEU A 74 28.19 6.91 30.97
C LEU A 74 27.09 6.16 30.23
N GLN A 75 27.18 6.33 28.90
CA GLN A 75 27.04 5.32 27.85
C GLN A 75 25.80 4.43 27.93
N ASP A 76 24.80 4.76 27.12
CA ASP A 76 24.19 3.73 26.28
C ASP A 76 23.78 4.34 24.94
N VAL A 77 24.54 3.98 23.91
CA VAL A 77 24.20 4.21 22.51
C VAL A 77 23.18 3.12 22.16
N GLY A 78 21.99 3.23 22.74
CA GLY A 78 20.83 2.45 22.37
C GLY A 78 20.25 3.08 21.11
N SER A 79 20.71 2.60 19.98
CA SER A 79 20.14 2.82 18.65
C SER A 79 18.63 3.07 18.73
N THR A 80 18.23 4.34 18.61
CA THR A 80 16.88 4.72 18.21
C THR A 80 16.74 4.19 16.78
N GLU A 81 16.42 2.90 16.64
CA GLU A 81 15.92 2.38 15.39
C GLU A 81 14.75 3.30 15.05
N SER A 82 14.96 4.15 14.03
CA SER A 82 13.87 4.82 13.35
C SER A 82 13.04 3.69 12.78
N VAL A 83 12.13 3.14 13.58
CA VAL A 83 11.16 2.16 13.12
C VAL A 83 10.39 2.91 12.06
N SER A 84 10.75 2.67 10.80
CA SER A 84 10.06 3.26 9.67
C SER A 84 8.70 2.58 9.64
N PHE A 85 7.73 3.19 10.32
CA PHE A 85 6.38 2.66 10.41
C PHE A 85 5.70 2.87 9.06
N GLN A 86 5.92 1.93 8.16
CA GLN A 86 5.26 1.86 6.86
C GLN A 86 3.78 1.54 7.09
N PRO A 87 2.84 2.29 6.50
CA PRO A 87 1.43 1.99 6.65
C PRO A 87 1.10 0.64 6.01
N LYS A 88 0.28 -0.15 6.70
CA LYS A 88 -0.14 -1.47 6.22
C LYS A 88 -1.23 -1.28 5.17
N VAL A 89 -0.85 -1.46 3.91
CA VAL A 89 -1.76 -1.49 2.76
C VAL A 89 -1.57 -2.76 1.96
N ASP A 90 -2.64 -3.26 1.35
CA ASP A 90 -2.58 -4.31 0.35
C ASP A 90 -3.44 -3.98 -0.87
N VAL A 91 -3.00 -4.48 -2.03
CA VAL A 91 -3.67 -4.31 -3.32
C VAL A 91 -3.72 -5.69 -3.96
N ARG A 92 -4.93 -6.19 -4.23
CA ARG A 92 -5.16 -7.55 -4.75
C ARG A 92 -6.13 -7.53 -5.91
N MET A 93 -5.88 -8.37 -6.91
CA MET A 93 -6.90 -8.73 -7.90
C MET A 93 -7.88 -9.72 -7.27
N ILE A 94 -9.18 -9.51 -7.52
CA ILE A 94 -10.27 -10.39 -7.08
C ILE A 94 -11.22 -10.67 -8.26
N ASP A 95 -12.11 -11.64 -8.07
CA ASP A 95 -13.19 -12.00 -9.01
C ASP A 95 -12.73 -12.47 -10.40
N PHE A 96 -12.05 -13.63 -10.43
CA PHE A 96 -11.54 -14.25 -11.66
C PHE A 96 -12.57 -15.13 -12.41
N ALA A 97 -13.86 -15.02 -12.08
CA ALA A 97 -14.89 -15.91 -12.61
C ALA A 97 -15.03 -15.82 -14.14
N HIS A 98 -14.70 -14.66 -14.72
CA HIS A 98 -14.70 -14.40 -16.15
C HIS A 98 -13.29 -14.24 -16.73
N SER A 99 -12.26 -14.77 -16.07
CA SER A 99 -10.91 -14.79 -16.62
C SER A 99 -10.74 -15.90 -17.67
N THR A 100 -10.07 -15.58 -18.77
CA THR A 100 -9.72 -16.56 -19.80
C THR A 100 -8.22 -16.72 -19.91
N PHE A 101 -7.78 -17.87 -20.41
CA PHE A 101 -6.40 -18.10 -20.79
C PHE A 101 -6.33 -18.97 -22.05
N LYS A 102 -5.17 -18.98 -22.72
CA LYS A 102 -4.95 -19.78 -23.94
C LYS A 102 -5.32 -21.25 -23.72
N GLY A 103 -6.38 -21.72 -24.39
CA GLY A 103 -6.88 -23.10 -24.28
C GLY A 103 -7.97 -23.31 -23.22
N PHE A 104 -8.49 -22.25 -22.60
CA PHE A 104 -9.62 -22.34 -21.68
C PHE A 104 -10.97 -22.27 -22.44
N ARG A 105 -11.82 -23.30 -22.26
CA ARG A 105 -13.23 -23.39 -22.73
C ARG A 105 -13.47 -22.95 -24.18
N ASP A 106 -13.16 -23.79 -25.18
CA ASP A 106 -13.55 -23.60 -26.59
C ASP A 106 -13.52 -22.13 -27.09
N ASP A 107 -12.62 -21.30 -26.55
CA ASP A 107 -12.59 -19.88 -26.84
C ASP A 107 -12.03 -19.77 -28.26
N PRO A 108 -12.83 -19.33 -29.25
CA PRO A 108 -12.36 -19.25 -30.62
C PRO A 108 -11.25 -18.20 -30.77
N THR A 109 -11.03 -17.36 -29.75
CA THR A 109 -10.10 -16.25 -29.79
C THR A 109 -8.80 -16.61 -29.08
N VAL A 110 -7.77 -16.93 -29.85
CA VAL A 110 -6.40 -16.98 -29.31
C VAL A 110 -5.94 -15.55 -29.07
N HIS A 111 -5.80 -15.20 -27.80
CA HIS A 111 -5.24 -13.93 -27.38
C HIS A 111 -3.72 -14.05 -27.27
N ASP A 112 -3.01 -13.33 -28.14
CA ASP A 112 -1.57 -13.16 -28.03
C ASP A 112 -1.25 -11.84 -27.32
N GLY A 113 -0.27 -11.88 -26.43
CA GLY A 113 0.19 -10.72 -25.66
C GLY A 113 -0.62 -10.46 -24.38
N PRO A 114 -0.22 -9.44 -23.61
CA PRO A 114 -0.85 -9.12 -22.33
C PRO A 114 -2.28 -8.59 -22.50
N ASP A 115 -3.02 -8.56 -21.39
CA ASP A 115 -4.32 -7.91 -21.33
C ASP A 115 -4.17 -6.38 -21.41
N MET A 116 -4.15 -5.84 -22.63
CA MET A 116 -4.01 -4.40 -22.87
C MET A 116 -5.14 -3.59 -22.23
N GLY A 117 -6.35 -4.16 -22.12
CA GLY A 117 -7.47 -3.48 -21.48
C GLY A 117 -7.25 -3.34 -19.98
N TYR A 118 -6.81 -4.41 -19.33
CA TYR A 118 -6.49 -4.39 -17.90
C TYR A 118 -5.26 -3.52 -17.60
N VAL A 119 -4.21 -3.62 -18.43
CA VAL A 119 -2.99 -2.79 -18.31
C VAL A 119 -3.34 -1.31 -18.43
N PHE A 120 -4.16 -0.93 -19.41
CA PHE A 120 -4.61 0.46 -19.57
C PHE A 120 -5.43 0.96 -18.37
N GLY A 121 -6.33 0.12 -17.83
CA GLY A 121 -7.08 0.45 -16.62
C GLY A 121 -6.17 0.68 -15.41
N LEU A 122 -5.14 -0.15 -15.28
CA LEU A 122 -4.15 -0.04 -14.22
C LEU A 122 -3.27 1.21 -14.36
N GLU A 123 -2.84 1.56 -15.59
CA GLU A 123 -2.13 2.81 -15.88
C GLU A 123 -2.98 4.03 -15.54
N SER A 124 -4.26 4.02 -15.90
CA SER A 124 -5.19 5.09 -15.56
C SER A 124 -5.30 5.28 -14.05
N LEU A 125 -5.43 4.18 -13.29
CA LEU A 125 -5.46 4.24 -11.83
C LEU A 125 -4.14 4.75 -11.22
N ILE A 126 -3.00 4.31 -11.74
CA ILE A 126 -1.67 4.80 -11.32
C ILE A 126 -1.58 6.31 -11.54
N ASN A 127 -2.00 6.81 -12.70
CA ASN A 127 -1.96 8.23 -13.04
C ASN A 127 -2.86 9.05 -12.10
N ILE A 128 -4.09 8.59 -11.84
CA ILE A 128 -5.02 9.27 -10.93
C ILE A 128 -4.42 9.37 -9.52
N ILE A 129 -3.88 8.26 -8.98
CA ILE A 129 -3.30 8.24 -7.65
C ILE A 129 -2.01 9.07 -7.60
N GLY A 130 -1.21 9.06 -8.67
CA GLY A 130 -0.02 9.91 -8.80
C GLY A 130 -0.35 11.40 -8.77
N GLN A 131 -1.37 11.81 -9.54
CA GLN A 131 -1.87 13.19 -9.52
C GLN A 131 -2.37 13.59 -8.13
N MET A 132 -3.18 12.74 -7.48
CA MET A 132 -3.64 13.00 -6.12
C MET A 132 -2.48 13.15 -5.13
N ARG A 133 -1.42 12.34 -5.25
CA ARG A 133 -0.22 12.49 -4.42
C ARG A 133 0.42 13.85 -4.65
N ASP A 134 0.68 14.20 -5.90
CA ASP A 134 1.43 15.42 -6.26
C ASP A 134 0.66 16.70 -5.88
N GLU A 135 -0.66 16.71 -6.01
CA GLU A 135 -1.54 17.80 -5.56
C GLU A 135 -1.57 17.97 -4.03
N ASN A 136 -1.22 16.91 -3.30
CA ASN A 136 -1.33 16.85 -1.85
C ASN A 136 0.04 16.70 -1.16
N GLN A 137 1.16 16.97 -1.83
CA GLN A 137 2.47 17.13 -1.16
C GLN A 137 2.56 18.48 -0.45
#